data_AF-A0A7M3BKJ4-F1
#
_entry.id   AF-A0A7M3BKJ4-F1
#
_cell.length_a   1.000
_cell.length_b   1.000
_cell.length_c   1.000
_cell.angle_alpha   90.00
_cell.angle_beta   90.00
_cell.angle_gamma   90.00
#
_symmetry.space_group_name_H-M   'P 1'
#
loop_
_entity.id
_entity.type
_entity.pdbx_description
1 polymer ?
#
loop_
_entity_poly.entity_id
_entity_poly.type
_entity_poly.pdbx_seq_one_letter_code
_entity_poly.pdbx_strand_id
1 'polypeptide(L)'
;VGVTGTSAANRLAEEADVVLAVGTRLQDFTTGSWALFKNSGKTIIGLNVQPFDAGKHQALPLVADAAEGLAELDAALNGWKAPAAWTDNAARGKKDWQADADKVTASTNAAYPSDAQVIGAVQRAMGSGVILLHAAGGLPGELHKLWQAGAPGSYHAEYGFSTMGYEIAGGLGAKMAKPDEEVVVMIGDGSYLMLNSEIATSVMLGLKLTIVLLDNRGYGCINRLQMATGGANFNNLLKDARHEILPDIDFAAHAVSLGAIAEKVSSVAGLETALAQAKKNTRTTVLVIDTDPLVSTEAGGSWWDVAVPEVSTRPQVNAARRAYDEKRQMQNIGD
;
A
#
# COMPACT_ATOMS: atom_id res chain seq x y z
N VAL A 1 -0.71 -9.70 -4.00
CA VAL A 1 0.42 -10.51 -4.52
C VAL A 1 1.56 -9.57 -4.92
N GLY A 2 2.81 -10.01 -4.86
CA GLY A 2 3.97 -9.22 -5.25
C GLY A 2 4.77 -8.63 -4.09
N VAL A 3 5.61 -7.63 -4.40
CA VAL A 3 6.51 -6.89 -3.50
C VAL A 3 5.81 -6.37 -2.25
N THR A 4 4.56 -5.93 -2.40
CA THR A 4 3.72 -5.40 -1.30
C THR A 4 2.50 -6.30 -1.04
N GLY A 5 2.55 -7.56 -1.47
CA GLY A 5 1.49 -8.55 -1.30
C GLY A 5 1.58 -9.32 0.02
N THR A 6 0.57 -10.15 0.28
CA THR A 6 0.53 -11.03 1.45
C THR A 6 1.42 -12.26 1.25
N SER A 7 1.94 -12.83 2.34
CA SER A 7 2.72 -14.08 2.32
C SER A 7 1.89 -15.23 1.74
N ALA A 8 0.59 -15.27 2.07
CA ALA A 8 -0.36 -16.24 1.56
C ALA A 8 -0.44 -16.24 0.03
N ALA A 9 -0.63 -15.06 -0.58
CA ALA A 9 -0.75 -14.94 -2.03
C ALA A 9 0.59 -15.22 -2.74
N ASN A 10 1.70 -14.73 -2.18
CA ASN A 10 3.01 -14.91 -2.77
C ASN A 10 3.44 -16.38 -2.79
N ARG A 11 3.20 -17.12 -1.70
CA ARG A 11 3.48 -18.55 -1.64
C ARG A 11 2.73 -19.36 -2.71
N LEU A 12 1.45 -19.05 -2.94
CA LEU A 12 0.69 -19.70 -4.02
C LEU A 12 1.23 -19.29 -5.40
N ALA A 13 1.62 -18.03 -5.59
CA ALA A 13 2.20 -17.56 -6.85
C ALA A 13 3.53 -18.24 -7.18
N GLU A 14 4.33 -18.60 -6.17
CA GLU A 14 5.58 -19.35 -6.35
C GLU A 14 5.35 -20.76 -6.88
N GLU A 15 4.30 -21.43 -6.39
CA GLU A 15 4.00 -22.85 -6.66
C GLU A 15 3.10 -23.07 -7.89
N ALA A 16 2.30 -22.06 -8.28
CA ALA A 16 1.26 -22.20 -9.29
C ALA A 16 1.77 -22.77 -10.64
N ASP A 17 1.07 -23.78 -11.14
CA ASP A 17 1.25 -24.36 -12.48
C ASP A 17 0.40 -23.65 -13.55
N VAL A 18 -0.68 -22.98 -13.14
CA VAL A 18 -1.47 -22.11 -14.01
C VAL A 18 -1.78 -20.79 -13.29
N VAL A 19 -1.50 -19.67 -13.95
CA VAL A 19 -1.81 -18.31 -13.47
C VAL A 19 -2.78 -17.64 -14.43
N LEU A 20 -4.03 -17.49 -14.03
CA LEU A 20 -5.02 -16.68 -14.75
C LEU A 20 -4.90 -15.21 -14.31
N ALA A 21 -4.24 -14.40 -15.15
CA ALA A 21 -4.02 -12.98 -14.93
C ALA A 21 -5.15 -12.15 -15.55
N VAL A 22 -6.14 -11.77 -14.74
CA VAL A 22 -7.35 -11.04 -15.17
C VAL A 22 -7.18 -9.54 -15.00
N GLY A 23 -7.31 -8.77 -16.08
CA GLY A 23 -7.35 -7.30 -16.06
C GLY A 23 -6.10 -6.63 -15.47
N THR A 24 -5.00 -7.37 -15.37
CA THR A 24 -3.74 -6.90 -14.78
C THR A 24 -2.68 -6.71 -15.85
N ARG A 25 -1.81 -5.73 -15.65
CA ARG A 25 -0.64 -5.46 -16.49
C ARG A 25 0.58 -6.29 -16.10
N LEU A 26 0.46 -7.17 -15.10
CA LEU A 26 1.55 -7.93 -14.48
C LEU A 26 2.76 -7.01 -14.22
N GLN A 27 2.52 -5.96 -13.43
CA GLN A 27 3.52 -4.94 -13.14
C GLN A 27 4.68 -5.53 -12.32
N ASP A 28 5.79 -4.80 -12.31
CA ASP A 28 7.01 -5.17 -11.59
C ASP A 28 6.73 -5.53 -10.11
N PHE A 29 5.93 -4.72 -9.42
CA PHE A 29 5.52 -5.01 -8.05
C PHE A 29 4.71 -6.30 -7.94
N THR A 30 3.70 -6.49 -8.78
CA THR A 30 2.82 -7.68 -8.77
C THR A 30 3.61 -8.98 -9.00
N THR A 31 4.63 -8.92 -9.86
CA THR A 31 5.43 -10.07 -10.29
C THR A 31 6.65 -10.33 -9.42
N GLY A 32 6.95 -9.44 -8.46
CA GLY A 32 8.21 -9.49 -7.71
C GLY A 32 9.40 -9.37 -8.66
N SER A 33 9.33 -8.43 -9.60
CA SER A 33 10.30 -8.29 -10.69
C SER A 33 10.53 -9.59 -11.47
N TRP A 34 9.44 -10.32 -11.72
CA TRP A 34 9.41 -11.67 -12.31
C TRP A 34 10.18 -12.76 -11.56
N ALA A 35 10.60 -12.51 -10.31
CA ALA A 35 11.20 -13.54 -9.45
C ALA A 35 10.16 -14.31 -8.62
N LEU A 36 8.92 -13.83 -8.54
CA LEU A 36 7.89 -14.45 -7.69
C LEU A 36 7.32 -15.75 -8.27
N PHE A 37 7.22 -15.87 -9.60
CA PHE A 37 6.61 -17.03 -10.24
C PHE A 37 7.64 -18.13 -10.50
N LYS A 38 7.98 -18.90 -9.46
CA LYS A 38 9.14 -19.82 -9.44
C LYS A 38 8.92 -21.14 -10.18
N ASN A 39 7.68 -21.60 -10.33
CA ASN A 39 7.40 -22.83 -11.07
C ASN A 39 7.79 -22.69 -12.56
N SER A 40 8.75 -23.49 -13.02
CA SER A 40 9.25 -23.46 -14.41
C SER A 40 8.28 -24.08 -15.41
N GLY A 41 7.34 -24.92 -14.95
CA GLY A 41 6.31 -25.54 -15.80
C GLY A 41 5.00 -24.74 -15.85
N LYS A 42 4.99 -23.52 -15.30
CA LYS A 42 3.78 -22.71 -15.20
C LYS A 42 3.29 -22.25 -16.56
N THR A 43 1.98 -22.16 -16.73
CA THR A 43 1.32 -21.48 -17.85
C THR A 43 0.67 -20.21 -17.34
N ILE A 44 0.97 -19.06 -17.96
CA ILE A 44 0.28 -17.81 -17.68
C ILE A 44 -0.80 -17.62 -18.75
N ILE A 45 -2.03 -17.32 -18.33
CA ILE A 45 -3.15 -16.96 -19.21
C ILE A 45 -3.47 -15.49 -18.93
N GLY A 46 -3.33 -14.63 -19.93
CA GLY A 46 -3.61 -13.20 -19.79
C GLY A 46 -4.98 -12.85 -20.33
N LEU A 47 -5.96 -12.65 -19.45
CA LEU A 47 -7.28 -12.13 -19.81
C LEU A 47 -7.28 -10.61 -19.69
N ASN A 48 -7.19 -9.92 -20.82
CA ASN A 48 -7.09 -8.46 -20.82
C ASN A 48 -7.65 -7.84 -22.11
N VAL A 49 -8.26 -6.66 -22.01
CA VAL A 49 -8.71 -5.89 -23.19
C VAL A 49 -7.55 -5.36 -24.02
N GLN A 50 -6.36 -5.20 -23.42
CA GLN A 50 -5.14 -4.77 -24.10
C GLN A 50 -4.34 -5.98 -24.59
N PRO A 51 -4.14 -6.18 -25.90
CA PRO A 51 -3.39 -7.32 -26.43
C PRO A 51 -1.95 -7.42 -25.89
N PHE A 52 -1.30 -6.28 -25.67
CA PHE A 52 0.05 -6.22 -25.10
C PHE A 52 0.10 -6.83 -23.70
N ASP A 53 -0.86 -6.49 -22.85
CA ASP A 53 -0.93 -7.02 -21.49
C ASP A 53 -1.41 -8.49 -21.50
N ALA A 54 -2.31 -8.88 -22.40
CA ALA A 54 -2.81 -10.25 -22.54
C ALA A 54 -1.72 -11.24 -22.96
N GLY A 55 -0.80 -10.83 -23.83
CA GLY A 55 0.34 -11.66 -24.29
C GLY A 55 1.64 -11.40 -23.52
N LYS A 56 1.61 -10.63 -22.43
CA LYS A 56 2.82 -10.23 -21.71
C LYS A 56 3.52 -11.47 -21.15
N HIS A 57 4.84 -11.54 -21.35
CA HIS A 57 5.69 -12.62 -20.83
C HIS A 57 5.26 -14.01 -21.34
N GLN A 58 4.98 -14.11 -22.64
CA GLN A 58 4.54 -15.34 -23.33
C GLN A 58 3.26 -15.96 -22.74
N ALA A 59 2.42 -15.15 -22.09
CA ALA A 59 1.12 -15.60 -21.65
C ALA A 59 0.24 -16.04 -22.83
N LEU A 60 -0.59 -17.06 -22.63
CA LEU A 60 -1.67 -17.42 -23.54
C LEU A 60 -2.70 -16.29 -23.53
N PRO A 61 -2.86 -15.54 -24.63
CA PRO A 61 -3.65 -14.32 -24.61
C PRO A 61 -5.14 -14.62 -24.78
N LEU A 62 -5.96 -14.06 -23.90
CA LEU A 62 -7.41 -13.97 -24.03
C LEU A 62 -7.78 -12.49 -24.11
N VAL A 63 -7.99 -11.98 -25.33
CA VAL A 63 -8.29 -10.56 -25.55
C VAL A 63 -9.80 -10.34 -25.48
N ALA A 64 -10.29 -10.03 -24.28
CA ALA A 64 -11.71 -9.81 -24.02
C ALA A 64 -11.90 -8.87 -22.82
N ASP A 65 -13.13 -8.37 -22.67
CA ASP A 65 -13.57 -7.80 -21.40
C ASP A 65 -13.46 -8.86 -20.28
N ALA A 66 -13.09 -8.44 -19.07
CA ALA A 66 -12.84 -9.36 -17.98
C ALA A 66 -14.10 -10.11 -17.53
N ALA A 67 -15.27 -9.44 -17.50
CA ALA A 67 -16.51 -10.07 -17.09
C ALA A 67 -16.98 -11.08 -18.14
N GLU A 68 -17.00 -10.69 -19.41
CA GLU A 68 -17.40 -11.57 -20.52
C GLU A 68 -16.44 -12.76 -20.67
N GLY A 69 -15.12 -12.50 -20.62
CA GLY A 69 -14.11 -13.57 -20.71
C GLY A 69 -14.17 -14.56 -19.55
N LEU A 70 -14.46 -14.09 -18.33
CA LEU A 70 -14.68 -14.98 -17.19
C LEU A 70 -15.96 -15.81 -17.32
N ALA A 71 -17.04 -15.24 -17.87
CA ALA A 71 -18.29 -15.96 -18.09
C ALA A 71 -18.13 -17.10 -19.12
N GLU A 72 -17.44 -16.84 -20.23
CA GLU A 72 -17.14 -17.88 -21.22
C GLU A 72 -16.20 -18.97 -20.68
N LEU A 73 -15.18 -18.57 -19.91
CA LEU A 73 -14.28 -19.52 -19.25
C LEU A 73 -15.03 -20.41 -18.24
N ASP A 74 -15.90 -19.84 -17.41
CA ASP A 74 -16.71 -20.60 -16.44
C ASP A 74 -17.60 -21.63 -17.14
N ALA A 75 -18.29 -21.22 -18.22
CA ALA A 75 -19.11 -22.11 -19.03
C ALA A 75 -18.28 -23.25 -19.66
N ALA A 76 -17.10 -22.94 -20.20
CA ALA A 76 -16.21 -23.94 -20.81
C ALA A 76 -15.58 -24.90 -19.78
N LEU A 77 -15.28 -24.42 -18.57
CA LEU A 77 -14.75 -25.24 -17.48
C LEU A 77 -15.77 -26.25 -16.94
N ASN A 78 -17.07 -26.03 -17.18
CA ASN A 78 -18.16 -26.97 -16.87
C ASN A 78 -18.08 -27.54 -15.45
N GLY A 79 -17.93 -26.66 -14.45
CA GLY A 79 -17.89 -27.04 -13.04
C GLY A 79 -16.56 -27.64 -12.58
N TRP A 80 -15.49 -27.55 -13.38
CA TRP A 80 -14.13 -27.87 -12.94
C TRP A 80 -13.77 -27.06 -11.68
N LYS A 81 -13.02 -27.70 -10.78
CA LYS A 81 -12.51 -27.08 -9.56
C LYS A 81 -11.04 -27.44 -9.39
N ALA A 82 -10.28 -26.49 -8.85
CA ALA A 82 -8.91 -26.77 -8.43
C ALA A 82 -8.89 -27.91 -7.38
N PRO A 83 -7.79 -28.69 -7.30
CA PRO A 83 -7.67 -29.74 -6.31
C PRO A 83 -7.92 -29.23 -4.89
N ALA A 84 -8.65 -30.01 -4.06
CA ALA A 84 -8.98 -29.62 -2.69
C ALA A 84 -7.73 -29.26 -1.86
N ALA A 85 -6.64 -30.01 -2.06
CA ALA A 85 -5.35 -29.73 -1.41
C ALA A 85 -4.82 -28.32 -1.72
N TRP A 86 -5.01 -27.82 -2.95
CA TRP A 86 -4.61 -26.46 -3.34
C TRP A 86 -5.48 -25.40 -2.67
N THR A 87 -6.81 -25.59 -2.67
CA THR A 87 -7.73 -24.64 -2.03
C THR A 87 -7.59 -24.61 -0.51
N ASP A 88 -7.35 -25.77 0.12
CA ASP A 88 -7.09 -25.87 1.56
C ASP A 88 -5.76 -25.22 1.94
N ASN A 89 -4.75 -25.37 1.07
CA ASN A 89 -3.46 -24.69 1.21
C ASN A 89 -3.63 -23.16 1.18
N ALA A 90 -4.45 -22.65 0.26
CA ALA A 90 -4.76 -21.22 0.17
C ALA A 90 -5.52 -20.72 1.42
N ALA A 91 -6.52 -21.46 1.88
CA ALA A 91 -7.31 -21.11 3.06
C ALA A 91 -6.44 -21.08 4.34
N ARG A 92 -5.57 -22.06 4.52
CA ARG A 92 -4.60 -22.09 5.63
C ARG A 92 -3.64 -20.91 5.56
N GLY A 93 -3.04 -20.66 4.39
CA GLY A 93 -2.13 -19.53 4.20
C GLY A 93 -2.79 -18.18 4.51
N LYS A 94 -4.05 -17.99 4.11
CA LYS A 94 -4.82 -16.79 4.46
C LYS A 94 -4.98 -16.66 5.97
N LYS A 95 -5.32 -17.74 6.69
CA LYS A 95 -5.46 -17.73 8.15
C LYS A 95 -4.13 -17.40 8.84
N ASP A 96 -3.02 -17.96 8.36
CA ASP A 96 -1.69 -17.71 8.91
C ASP A 96 -1.29 -16.24 8.71
N TRP A 97 -1.45 -15.71 7.49
CA TRP A 97 -1.21 -14.28 7.23
C TRP A 97 -2.11 -13.37 8.07
N GLN A 98 -3.39 -13.72 8.25
CA GLN A 98 -4.30 -12.93 9.07
C GLN A 98 -3.82 -12.86 10.52
N ALA A 99 -3.33 -13.97 11.08
CA ALA A 99 -2.77 -13.99 12.43
C ALA A 99 -1.52 -13.10 12.55
N ASP A 100 -0.70 -13.00 11.50
CA ASP A 100 0.45 -12.09 11.48
C ASP A 100 0.03 -10.63 11.29
N ALA A 101 -0.92 -10.37 10.41
CA ALA A 101 -1.51 -9.04 10.21
C ALA A 101 -2.16 -8.52 11.51
N ASP A 102 -2.89 -9.37 12.23
CA ASP A 102 -3.53 -9.01 13.50
C ASP A 102 -2.50 -8.61 14.56
N LYS A 103 -1.33 -9.28 14.60
CA LYS A 103 -0.24 -8.93 15.55
C LYS A 103 0.34 -7.56 15.24
N VAL A 104 0.68 -7.27 13.98
CA VAL A 104 1.34 -6.01 13.61
C VAL A 104 0.38 -4.82 13.58
N THR A 105 -0.92 -5.07 13.40
CA THR A 105 -1.96 -4.04 13.43
C THR A 105 -2.58 -3.85 14.82
N ALA A 106 -2.21 -4.68 15.80
CA ALA A 106 -2.71 -4.58 17.17
C ALA A 106 -2.43 -3.20 17.81
N SER A 107 -3.27 -2.82 18.75
CA SER A 107 -3.05 -1.59 19.52
C SER A 107 -1.74 -1.68 20.33
N THR A 108 -1.14 -0.53 20.60
CA THR A 108 0.14 -0.40 21.32
C THR A 108 0.14 0.83 22.21
N ASN A 109 1.02 0.80 23.22
CA ASN A 109 1.37 1.95 24.05
C ASN A 109 2.75 2.54 23.68
N ALA A 110 3.32 2.14 22.54
CA ALA A 110 4.55 2.73 22.03
C ALA A 110 4.38 4.25 21.85
N ALA A 111 5.43 5.01 22.14
CA ALA A 111 5.42 6.47 21.99
C ALA A 111 5.17 6.89 20.53
N TYR A 112 5.73 6.14 19.58
CA TYR A 112 5.50 6.30 18.15
C TYR A 112 5.03 4.96 17.58
N PRO A 113 3.74 4.81 17.23
CA PRO A 113 3.26 3.62 16.55
C PRO A 113 3.83 3.49 15.14
N SER A 114 3.79 2.29 14.58
CA SER A 114 4.08 2.03 13.17
C SER A 114 2.88 2.37 12.28
N ASP A 115 3.13 2.53 10.98
CA ASP A 115 2.08 2.66 9.96
C ASP A 115 1.04 1.53 10.09
N ALA A 116 1.47 0.28 10.32
CA ALA A 116 0.60 -0.89 10.50
C ALA A 116 -0.36 -0.74 11.69
N GLN A 117 0.11 -0.19 12.81
CA GLN A 117 -0.71 0.01 14.00
C GLN A 117 -1.74 1.12 13.79
N VAL A 118 -1.38 2.18 13.06
CA VAL A 118 -2.31 3.24 12.63
C VAL A 118 -3.37 2.68 11.67
N ILE A 119 -2.98 1.85 10.70
CA ILE A 119 -3.91 1.15 9.80
C ILE A 119 -4.89 0.30 10.60
N GLY A 120 -4.40 -0.47 11.59
CA GLY A 120 -5.25 -1.25 12.48
C GLY A 120 -6.24 -0.40 13.27
N ALA A 121 -5.80 0.75 13.78
CA ALA A 121 -6.65 1.71 14.49
C ALA A 121 -7.78 2.22 13.61
N VAL A 122 -7.45 2.62 12.37
CA VAL A 122 -8.43 3.05 11.38
C VAL A 122 -9.40 1.92 11.05
N GLN A 123 -8.90 0.70 10.81
CA GLN A 123 -9.73 -0.46 10.47
C GLN A 123 -10.72 -0.81 11.59
N ARG A 124 -10.28 -0.77 12.86
CA ARG A 124 -11.14 -1.04 14.03
C ARG A 124 -12.17 0.06 14.27
N ALA A 125 -11.78 1.32 14.16
CA ALA A 125 -12.66 2.45 14.46
C ALA A 125 -13.65 2.74 13.31
N MET A 126 -13.19 2.64 12.06
CA MET A 126 -13.97 3.00 10.87
C MET A 126 -14.70 1.81 10.25
N GLY A 127 -14.16 0.60 10.36
CA GLY A 127 -14.66 -0.60 9.70
C GLY A 127 -14.25 -0.67 8.23
N SER A 128 -14.56 -1.80 7.57
CA SER A 128 -14.21 -2.05 6.16
C SER A 128 -15.14 -1.40 5.14
N GLY A 129 -16.24 -0.80 5.59
CA GLY A 129 -17.25 -0.18 4.72
C GLY A 129 -16.89 1.22 4.22
N VAL A 130 -15.75 1.79 4.64
CA VAL A 130 -15.31 3.10 4.18
C VAL A 130 -14.60 3.02 2.83
N ILE A 131 -14.58 4.12 2.10
CA ILE A 131 -13.68 4.32 0.97
C ILE A 131 -12.35 4.80 1.55
N LEU A 132 -11.32 3.97 1.47
CA LEU A 132 -9.96 4.33 1.88
C LEU A 132 -9.15 4.84 0.68
N LEU A 133 -8.48 5.98 0.86
CA LEU A 133 -7.55 6.57 -0.11
C LEU A 133 -6.15 6.75 0.44
N HIS A 134 -5.15 6.46 -0.39
CA HIS A 134 -3.74 6.84 -0.23
C HIS A 134 -3.02 6.83 -1.60
N ALA A 135 -1.77 7.30 -1.67
CA ALA A 135 -1.00 7.32 -2.92
C ALA A 135 0.50 7.00 -2.75
N ALA A 136 1.16 7.66 -1.80
CA ALA A 136 2.62 7.63 -1.73
C ALA A 136 3.17 7.30 -0.33
N GLY A 137 4.47 7.09 -0.27
CA GLY A 137 5.18 6.86 0.99
C GLY A 137 5.22 5.39 1.41
N GLY A 138 5.20 5.14 2.73
CA GLY A 138 5.14 3.79 3.29
C GLY A 138 3.76 3.15 3.20
N LEU A 139 2.71 3.98 3.16
CA LEU A 139 1.31 3.56 3.17
C LEU A 139 0.93 2.59 2.05
N PRO A 140 1.36 2.76 0.77
CA PRO A 140 1.08 1.78 -0.26
C PRO A 140 1.60 0.38 0.02
N GLY A 141 2.78 0.28 0.64
CA GLY A 141 3.37 -0.99 1.00
C GLY A 141 2.62 -1.68 2.14
N GLU A 142 2.23 -0.91 3.15
CA GLU A 142 1.56 -1.42 4.34
C GLU A 142 0.06 -1.69 4.10
N LEU A 143 -0.67 -0.74 3.51
CA LEU A 143 -2.10 -0.86 3.25
C LEU A 143 -2.43 -2.01 2.29
N HIS A 144 -1.64 -2.21 1.22
CA HIS A 144 -1.92 -3.27 0.25
C HIS A 144 -1.89 -4.68 0.87
N LYS A 145 -1.10 -4.89 1.93
CA LYS A 145 -0.99 -6.18 2.64
C LYS A 145 -1.63 -6.21 4.01
N LEU A 146 -2.30 -5.14 4.47
CA LEU A 146 -2.91 -5.08 5.82
C LEU A 146 -4.36 -4.60 5.83
N TRP A 147 -4.77 -3.73 4.90
CA TRP A 147 -6.14 -3.21 4.86
C TRP A 147 -7.12 -4.28 4.37
N GLN A 148 -8.21 -4.46 5.10
CA GLN A 148 -9.28 -5.38 4.75
C GLN A 148 -10.40 -4.61 4.08
N ALA A 149 -10.26 -4.36 2.77
CA ALA A 149 -11.27 -3.67 1.97
C ALA A 149 -12.60 -4.43 1.98
N GLY A 150 -13.71 -3.72 2.21
CA GLY A 150 -15.03 -4.33 2.36
C GLY A 150 -15.77 -4.56 1.04
N ALA A 151 -15.49 -3.79 -0.01
CA ALA A 151 -16.18 -3.89 -1.29
C ALA A 151 -15.31 -3.42 -2.47
N PRO A 152 -15.63 -3.84 -3.72
CA PRO A 152 -15.04 -3.25 -4.91
C PRO A 152 -15.23 -1.73 -4.92
N GLY A 153 -14.16 -0.99 -5.23
CA GLY A 153 -14.17 0.48 -5.20
C GLY A 153 -14.04 1.11 -3.80
N SER A 154 -13.90 0.32 -2.72
CA SER A 154 -13.71 0.86 -1.37
C SER A 154 -12.24 1.07 -0.99
N TYR A 155 -11.30 0.75 -1.89
CA TYR A 155 -9.86 0.93 -1.69
C TYR A 155 -9.24 1.55 -2.94
N HIS A 156 -8.73 2.76 -2.78
CA HIS A 156 -8.11 3.55 -3.83
C HIS A 156 -6.65 3.78 -3.47
N ALA A 157 -5.76 3.18 -4.26
CA ALA A 157 -4.32 3.32 -4.13
C ALA A 157 -3.77 3.90 -5.43
N GLU A 158 -3.37 5.18 -5.45
CA GLU A 158 -2.62 5.72 -6.58
C GLU A 158 -1.15 5.34 -6.41
N TYR A 159 -0.79 4.14 -6.85
CA TYR A 159 0.56 3.61 -6.69
C TYR A 159 1.26 3.33 -8.03
N GLY A 160 0.66 3.77 -9.14
CA GLY A 160 1.28 3.64 -10.46
C GLY A 160 2.39 4.67 -10.65
N PHE A 161 2.05 5.95 -10.46
CA PHE A 161 3.03 7.04 -10.43
C PHE A 161 3.48 7.37 -9.01
N SER A 162 2.71 6.94 -7.99
CA SER A 162 2.96 7.25 -6.58
C SER A 162 3.02 8.76 -6.34
N THR A 163 1.98 9.44 -6.82
CA THR A 163 1.90 10.90 -6.91
C THR A 163 1.60 11.49 -5.53
N MET A 164 2.64 12.01 -4.87
CA MET A 164 2.47 12.72 -3.60
C MET A 164 1.53 13.93 -3.75
N GLY A 165 0.60 14.10 -2.82
CA GLY A 165 -0.43 15.14 -2.83
C GLY A 165 -1.75 14.70 -3.48
N TYR A 166 -1.80 13.56 -4.19
CA TYR A 166 -3.04 13.06 -4.78
C TYR A 166 -4.10 12.72 -3.72
N GLU A 167 -3.70 12.32 -2.52
CA GLU A 167 -4.57 11.65 -1.55
C GLU A 167 -5.79 12.49 -1.14
N ILE A 168 -5.60 13.79 -0.87
CA ILE A 168 -6.70 14.69 -0.45
C ILE A 168 -7.60 15.02 -1.64
N ALA A 169 -7.01 15.36 -2.79
CA ALA A 169 -7.77 15.70 -4.00
C ALA A 169 -8.56 14.49 -4.54
N GLY A 170 -7.93 13.32 -4.58
CA GLY A 170 -8.58 12.06 -4.90
C GLY A 170 -9.69 11.73 -3.90
N GLY A 171 -9.48 12.04 -2.61
CA GLY A 171 -10.45 11.78 -1.55
C GLY A 171 -11.70 12.62 -1.74
N LEU A 172 -11.50 13.90 -2.06
CA LEU A 172 -12.57 14.80 -2.44
C LEU A 172 -13.32 14.31 -3.68
N GLY A 173 -12.61 13.85 -4.72
CA GLY A 173 -13.22 13.26 -5.92
C GLY A 173 -14.06 12.02 -5.60
N ALA A 174 -13.57 11.12 -4.75
CA ALA A 174 -14.32 9.96 -4.28
C ALA A 174 -15.58 10.39 -3.52
N LYS A 175 -15.49 11.40 -2.65
CA LYS A 175 -16.62 11.96 -1.92
C LYS A 175 -17.64 12.63 -2.84
N MET A 176 -17.21 13.31 -3.91
CA MET A 176 -18.11 13.85 -4.93
C MET A 176 -18.88 12.75 -5.65
N ALA A 177 -18.23 11.62 -5.97
CA ALA A 177 -18.86 10.48 -6.63
C ALA A 177 -19.77 9.67 -5.69
N LYS A 178 -19.47 9.68 -4.38
CA LYS A 178 -20.15 8.92 -3.34
C LYS A 178 -20.41 9.82 -2.11
N PRO A 179 -21.34 10.79 -2.21
CA PRO A 179 -21.54 11.81 -1.18
C PRO A 179 -21.96 11.26 0.17
N ASP A 180 -22.63 10.10 0.21
CA ASP A 180 -23.11 9.49 1.45
C ASP A 180 -22.09 8.54 2.12
N GLU A 181 -21.03 8.15 1.40
CA GLU A 181 -20.03 7.20 1.91
C GLU A 181 -18.98 7.90 2.76
N GLU A 182 -18.52 7.25 3.83
CA GLU A 182 -17.39 7.75 4.61
C GLU A 182 -16.08 7.56 3.81
N VAL A 183 -15.39 8.68 3.55
CA VAL A 183 -14.10 8.69 2.85
C VAL A 183 -13.00 8.96 3.86
N VAL A 184 -12.09 8.00 4.00
CA VAL A 184 -10.90 8.10 4.84
C VAL A 184 -9.68 8.28 3.95
N VAL A 185 -8.93 9.35 4.17
CA VAL A 185 -7.67 9.63 3.49
C VAL A 185 -6.54 9.38 4.47
N MET A 186 -5.65 8.42 4.17
CA MET A 186 -4.43 8.21 4.93
C MET A 186 -3.26 8.82 4.16
N ILE A 187 -2.49 9.69 4.83
CA ILE A 187 -1.46 10.50 4.18
C ILE A 187 -0.25 10.69 5.09
N GLY A 188 0.96 10.71 4.53
CA GLY A 188 2.19 11.05 5.26
C GLY A 188 2.45 12.56 5.28
N ASP A 189 3.22 13.05 6.25
CA ASP A 189 3.59 14.47 6.42
C ASP A 189 4.18 15.10 5.16
N GLY A 190 5.12 14.43 4.50
CA GLY A 190 5.71 14.93 3.26
C GLY A 190 4.73 15.03 2.09
N SER A 191 3.74 14.12 2.02
CA SER A 191 2.71 14.14 0.97
C SER A 191 1.65 15.20 1.24
N TYR A 192 1.30 15.38 2.52
CA TYR A 192 0.38 16.44 2.94
C TYR A 192 0.86 17.82 2.50
N LEU A 193 2.15 18.13 2.63
CA LEU A 193 2.73 19.41 2.25
C LEU A 193 2.75 19.67 0.73
N MET A 194 2.39 18.70 -0.11
CA MET A 194 2.34 18.88 -1.57
C MET A 194 1.02 19.52 -2.04
N LEU A 195 -0.12 19.12 -1.45
CA LEU A 195 -1.45 19.56 -1.90
C LEU A 195 -2.48 19.64 -0.77
N ASN A 196 -2.08 20.18 0.38
CA ASN A 196 -2.96 20.40 1.54
C ASN A 196 -4.10 21.40 1.29
N SER A 197 -3.99 22.27 0.29
CA SER A 197 -4.98 23.33 0.01
C SER A 197 -6.37 22.78 -0.27
N GLU A 198 -6.49 21.54 -0.76
CA GLU A 198 -7.77 20.89 -1.05
C GLU A 198 -8.59 20.59 0.22
N ILE A 199 -8.01 20.73 1.41
CA ILE A 199 -8.78 20.79 2.65
C ILE A 199 -9.75 21.97 2.60
N ALA A 200 -9.30 23.16 2.21
CA ALA A 200 -10.17 24.33 2.08
C ALA A 200 -11.25 24.12 1.03
N THR A 201 -10.93 23.46 -0.09
CA THR A 201 -11.92 23.08 -1.12
C THR A 201 -12.98 22.14 -0.56
N SER A 202 -12.58 21.07 0.15
CA SER A 202 -13.54 20.13 0.77
C SER A 202 -14.48 20.82 1.76
N VAL A 203 -13.96 21.77 2.55
CA VAL A 203 -14.75 22.58 3.48
C VAL A 203 -15.70 23.50 2.72
N MET A 204 -15.21 24.21 1.70
CA MET A 204 -16.01 25.09 0.85
C MET A 204 -17.19 24.35 0.21
N LEU A 205 -16.96 23.13 -0.27
CA LEU A 205 -17.98 22.29 -0.91
C LEU A 205 -18.89 21.57 0.09
N GLY A 206 -18.59 21.60 1.40
CA GLY A 206 -19.30 20.81 2.40
C GLY A 206 -19.11 19.29 2.24
N LEU A 207 -18.07 18.87 1.51
CA LEU A 207 -17.78 17.47 1.22
C LEU A 207 -16.75 16.95 2.22
N LYS A 208 -17.26 16.51 3.38
CA LYS A 208 -16.46 16.01 4.50
C LYS A 208 -15.53 14.86 4.08
N LEU A 209 -14.26 14.99 4.45
CA LEU A 209 -13.28 13.90 4.49
C LEU A 209 -12.84 13.62 5.94
N THR A 210 -12.48 12.37 6.24
CA THR A 210 -11.71 12.02 7.45
C THR A 210 -10.27 11.78 7.05
N ILE A 211 -9.36 12.69 7.38
CA ILE A 211 -7.95 12.64 7.00
C ILE A 211 -7.14 12.18 8.22
N VAL A 212 -6.36 11.12 8.06
CA VAL A 212 -5.42 10.62 9.07
C VAL A 212 -4.00 10.89 8.55
N LEU A 213 -3.33 11.85 9.17
CA LEU A 213 -1.98 12.28 8.82
C LEU A 213 -0.98 11.57 9.73
N LEU A 214 -0.15 10.71 9.14
CA LEU A 214 0.94 10.01 9.79
C LEU A 214 2.20 10.85 9.65
N ASP A 215 2.64 11.43 10.76
CA ASP A 215 3.77 12.33 10.78
C ASP A 215 5.02 11.60 11.27
N ASN A 216 5.88 11.18 10.34
CA ASN A 216 7.12 10.46 10.67
C ASN A 216 8.39 11.31 10.50
N ARG A 217 8.20 12.62 10.27
CA ARG A 217 9.26 13.63 10.14
C ARG A 217 10.19 13.38 8.94
N GLY A 218 9.60 13.11 7.79
CA GLY A 218 10.29 13.04 6.50
C GLY A 218 9.77 11.96 5.54
N TYR A 219 10.66 11.49 4.68
CA TYR A 219 10.42 10.46 3.68
C TYR A 219 10.86 9.08 4.21
N GLY A 220 10.17 8.59 5.24
CA GLY A 220 10.54 7.34 5.95
C GLY A 220 10.74 6.12 5.04
N CYS A 221 9.87 5.90 4.04
CA CYS A 221 10.03 4.76 3.13
C CYS A 221 11.28 4.87 2.24
N ILE A 222 11.61 6.09 1.77
CA ILE A 222 12.81 6.34 0.98
C ILE A 222 14.05 6.17 1.85
N ASN A 223 13.99 6.60 3.12
CA ASN A 223 15.05 6.36 4.09
C ASN A 223 15.30 4.85 4.30
N ARG A 224 14.24 4.07 4.50
CA ARG A 224 14.36 2.60 4.63
C ARG A 224 14.97 1.96 3.37
N LEU A 225 14.58 2.42 2.18
CA LEU A 225 15.15 1.92 0.92
C LEU A 225 16.63 2.29 0.76
N GLN A 226 17.01 3.53 1.14
CA GLN A 226 18.39 3.98 1.20
C GLN A 226 19.23 3.10 2.15
N MET A 227 18.70 2.77 3.32
CA MET A 227 19.36 1.87 4.27
C MET A 227 19.48 0.44 3.72
N ALA A 228 18.42 -0.07 3.10
CA ALA A 228 18.39 -1.43 2.51
C ALA A 228 19.41 -1.61 1.39
N THR A 229 19.79 -0.53 0.70
CA THR A 229 20.83 -0.51 -0.34
C THR A 229 22.23 -0.19 0.20
N GLY A 230 22.41 -0.20 1.53
CA GLY A 230 23.70 0.01 2.22
C GLY A 230 24.07 1.49 2.44
N GLY A 231 23.18 2.42 2.08
CA GLY A 231 23.31 3.84 2.38
C GLY A 231 23.22 4.15 3.87
N ALA A 232 23.82 5.26 4.29
CA ALA A 232 23.48 5.87 5.58
C ALA A 232 22.18 6.64 5.45
N ASN A 233 21.50 6.91 6.57
CA ASN A 233 20.44 7.91 6.61
C ASN A 233 21.02 9.25 6.11
N PHE A 234 20.40 9.82 5.08
CA PHE A 234 20.85 11.09 4.52
C PHE A 234 19.72 11.76 3.76
N ASN A 235 19.38 12.99 4.15
CA ASN A 235 18.40 13.88 3.51
C ASN A 235 16.96 13.34 3.35
N ASN A 236 16.64 12.15 3.87
CA ASN A 236 15.29 11.59 3.80
C ASN A 236 14.48 11.89 5.06
N LEU A 237 15.08 11.81 6.25
CA LEU A 237 14.46 12.27 7.48
C LEU A 237 14.91 13.70 7.78
N LEU A 238 14.04 14.53 8.32
CA LEU A 238 14.35 15.94 8.61
C LEU A 238 15.59 16.09 9.51
N LYS A 239 15.71 15.20 10.51
CA LYS A 239 16.88 15.15 11.42
C LYS A 239 18.21 14.84 10.70
N ASP A 240 18.16 14.15 9.57
CA ASP A 240 19.31 13.69 8.80
C ASP A 240 19.58 14.59 7.58
N ALA A 241 18.83 15.69 7.45
CA ALA A 241 19.08 16.76 6.48
C ALA A 241 19.95 17.87 7.09
N ARG A 242 20.62 18.68 6.25
CA ARG A 242 21.28 19.91 6.74
C ARG A 242 20.20 20.84 7.31
N HIS A 243 20.29 21.15 8.58
CA HIS A 243 19.38 22.07 9.25
C HIS A 243 20.15 23.02 10.18
N GLU A 244 19.68 24.27 10.27
CA GLU A 244 20.03 25.19 11.36
C GLU A 244 18.98 25.07 12.48
N ILE A 245 17.72 24.92 12.08
CA ILE A 245 16.56 24.67 12.94
C ILE A 245 15.72 23.60 12.24
N LEU A 246 15.24 22.61 12.99
CA LEU A 246 14.27 21.63 12.48
C LEU A 246 12.88 22.26 12.44
N PRO A 247 12.10 22.06 11.37
CA PRO A 247 10.75 22.59 11.32
C PRO A 247 9.86 21.82 12.32
N ASP A 248 9.20 22.56 13.21
CA ASP A 248 8.17 22.03 14.11
C ASP A 248 6.79 22.40 13.54
N ILE A 249 6.37 21.63 12.53
CA ILE A 249 5.15 21.92 11.79
C ILE A 249 3.94 21.47 12.60
N ASP A 250 3.12 22.42 13.04
CA ASP A 250 1.82 22.11 13.63
C ASP A 250 0.79 21.83 12.51
N PHE A 251 0.76 20.58 12.06
CA PHE A 251 -0.19 20.14 11.04
C PHE A 251 -1.66 20.28 11.46
N ALA A 252 -1.96 20.17 12.77
CA ALA A 252 -3.32 20.32 13.27
C ALA A 252 -3.75 21.79 13.18
N ALA A 253 -2.92 22.72 13.66
CA ALA A 253 -3.18 24.16 13.52
C ALA A 253 -3.27 24.59 12.05
N HIS A 254 -2.40 24.04 11.20
CA HIS A 254 -2.45 24.31 9.77
C HIS A 254 -3.76 23.81 9.13
N ALA A 255 -4.23 22.61 9.44
CA ALA A 255 -5.53 22.11 8.99
C ALA A 255 -6.71 22.97 9.52
N VAL A 256 -6.65 23.43 10.77
CA VAL A 256 -7.62 24.38 11.33
C VAL A 256 -7.64 25.69 10.54
N SER A 257 -6.46 26.20 10.14
CA SER A 257 -6.38 27.43 9.34
C SER A 257 -7.06 27.32 7.96
N LEU A 258 -7.18 26.09 7.43
CA LEU A 258 -7.90 25.77 6.20
C LEU A 258 -9.39 25.48 6.43
N GLY A 259 -9.87 25.63 7.66
CA GLY A 259 -11.27 25.49 8.03
C GLY A 259 -11.69 24.08 8.47
N ALA A 260 -10.77 23.11 8.58
CA ALA A 260 -11.09 21.77 9.08
C ALA A 260 -11.32 21.75 10.60
N ILE A 261 -11.91 20.67 11.09
CA ILE A 261 -11.75 20.26 12.50
C ILE A 261 -10.43 19.50 12.56
N ALA A 262 -9.52 19.82 13.48
CA ALA A 262 -8.29 19.05 13.59
C ALA A 262 -7.80 18.91 15.02
N GLU A 263 -7.16 17.78 15.29
CA GLU A 263 -6.46 17.52 16.54
C GLU A 263 -5.25 16.62 16.29
N LYS A 264 -4.21 16.81 17.11
CA LYS A 264 -3.08 15.89 17.19
C LYS A 264 -3.34 14.92 18.33
N VAL A 265 -3.34 13.63 18.03
CA VAL A 265 -3.52 12.55 19.00
C VAL A 265 -2.16 11.98 19.39
N SER A 266 -2.01 11.55 20.65
CA SER A 266 -0.74 11.10 21.21
C SER A 266 -0.62 9.58 21.32
N SER A 267 -1.62 8.81 20.87
CA SER A 267 -1.63 7.35 20.98
C SER A 267 -2.61 6.71 20.01
N VAL A 268 -2.45 5.40 19.78
CA VAL A 268 -3.38 4.59 18.98
C VAL A 268 -4.79 4.61 19.57
N ALA A 269 -4.93 4.49 20.89
CA ALA A 269 -6.24 4.57 21.56
C ALA A 269 -6.89 5.96 21.42
N GLY A 270 -6.07 7.03 21.47
CA GLY A 270 -6.53 8.39 21.21
C GLY A 270 -7.03 8.54 19.78
N LEU A 271 -6.31 7.97 18.80
CA LEU A 271 -6.72 7.96 17.40
C LEU A 271 -8.07 7.24 17.20
N GLU A 272 -8.26 6.06 17.79
CA GLU A 272 -9.53 5.33 17.69
C GLU A 272 -10.72 6.13 18.25
N THR A 273 -10.50 6.81 19.37
CA THR A 273 -11.50 7.68 20.00
C THR A 273 -11.82 8.87 19.10
N ALA A 274 -10.79 9.54 18.57
CA ALA A 274 -10.93 10.69 17.68
C ALA A 274 -11.64 10.32 16.37
N LEU A 275 -11.32 9.16 15.78
CA LEU A 275 -12.00 8.64 14.59
C LEU A 275 -13.49 8.40 14.85
N ALA A 276 -13.85 7.85 16.02
CA ALA A 276 -15.24 7.66 16.39
C ALA A 276 -16.01 9.00 16.53
N GLN A 277 -15.33 10.08 16.94
CA GLN A 277 -15.93 11.42 16.95
C GLN A 277 -15.97 12.04 15.55
N ALA A 278 -14.93 11.85 14.73
CA ALA A 278 -14.86 12.34 13.35
C ALA A 278 -16.06 11.86 12.51
N LYS A 279 -16.57 10.65 12.74
CA LYS A 279 -17.80 10.14 12.11
C LYS A 279 -19.02 11.06 12.35
N LYS A 280 -19.11 11.70 13.51
CA LYS A 280 -20.23 12.57 13.89
C LYS A 280 -20.09 13.99 13.36
N ASN A 281 -18.88 14.39 12.96
CA ASN A 281 -18.64 15.69 12.38
C ASN A 281 -19.28 15.80 10.99
N THR A 282 -19.70 17.00 10.63
CA THR A 282 -20.26 17.34 9.30
C THR A 282 -19.26 18.06 8.40
N ARG A 283 -18.04 18.29 8.89
CA ARG A 283 -16.96 19.01 8.20
C ARG A 283 -15.69 18.16 8.19
N THR A 284 -14.85 18.36 7.18
CA THR A 284 -13.55 17.69 7.07
C THR A 284 -12.80 17.71 8.40
N THR A 285 -12.35 16.52 8.81
CA THR A 285 -11.63 16.30 10.06
C THR A 285 -10.22 15.80 9.75
N VAL A 286 -9.19 16.39 10.37
CA VAL A 286 -7.79 15.99 10.23
C VAL A 286 -7.26 15.51 11.58
N LEU A 287 -6.85 14.25 11.65
CA LEU A 287 -6.27 13.64 12.83
C LEU A 287 -4.77 13.41 12.57
N VAL A 288 -3.93 14.05 13.37
CA VAL A 288 -2.47 13.96 13.24
C VAL A 288 -1.94 12.99 14.27
N ILE A 289 -1.11 12.03 13.87
CA ILE A 289 -0.42 11.11 14.78
C ILE A 289 1.05 10.99 14.41
N ASP A 290 1.93 11.06 15.41
CA ASP A 290 3.36 10.85 15.19
C ASP A 290 3.64 9.35 15.02
N THR A 291 4.42 8.97 14.01
CA THR A 291 4.75 7.56 13.75
C THR A 291 6.25 7.32 13.64
N ASP A 292 6.66 6.07 13.89
CA ASP A 292 8.07 5.67 13.77
C ASP A 292 8.44 5.53 12.27
N PRO A 293 9.47 6.26 11.77
CA PRO A 293 9.85 6.20 10.37
C PRO A 293 10.56 4.89 9.96
N LEU A 294 11.01 4.06 10.91
CA LEU A 294 11.84 2.89 10.64
C LEU A 294 11.08 1.56 10.73
N VAL A 295 10.02 1.49 11.52
CA VAL A 295 9.26 0.24 11.67
C VAL A 295 8.47 -0.06 10.39
N SER A 296 8.59 -1.29 9.89
CA SER A 296 7.82 -1.80 8.74
C SER A 296 7.41 -3.25 8.96
N THR A 297 6.33 -3.68 8.32
CA THR A 297 5.84 -5.06 8.47
C THR A 297 6.69 -6.04 7.69
N GLU A 298 7.31 -7.00 8.39
CA GLU A 298 8.09 -8.08 7.79
C GLU A 298 7.21 -9.13 7.08
N ALA A 299 6.02 -9.41 7.62
CA ALA A 299 5.13 -10.42 7.06
C ALA A 299 4.65 -10.04 5.65
N GLY A 300 4.82 -10.97 4.70
CA GLY A 300 4.50 -10.78 3.29
C GLY A 300 5.64 -10.22 2.47
N GLY A 301 5.28 -9.62 1.34
CA GLY A 301 6.22 -9.06 0.37
C GLY A 301 6.97 -10.08 -0.48
N SER A 302 7.69 -9.56 -1.46
CA SER A 302 8.54 -10.31 -2.39
C SER A 302 9.74 -9.43 -2.74
N TRP A 303 10.74 -10.01 -3.40
CA TRP A 303 11.89 -9.24 -3.86
C TRP A 303 11.47 -8.23 -4.94
N TRP A 304 12.11 -7.07 -4.92
CA TRP A 304 11.94 -6.00 -5.87
C TRP A 304 13.31 -5.64 -6.44
N ASP A 305 13.41 -5.56 -7.77
CA ASP A 305 14.62 -5.18 -8.49
C ASP A 305 14.89 -3.67 -8.34
N VAL A 306 15.42 -3.31 -7.17
CA VAL A 306 15.95 -1.98 -6.90
C VAL A 306 17.46 -2.02 -7.06
N ALA A 307 17.94 -1.36 -8.10
CA ALA A 307 19.36 -1.32 -8.41
C ALA A 307 20.18 -0.76 -7.24
N VAL A 308 21.23 -1.49 -6.87
CA VAL A 308 22.25 -1.05 -5.91
C VAL A 308 23.45 -0.50 -6.67
N PRO A 309 24.08 0.62 -6.23
CA PRO A 309 25.26 1.17 -6.89
C PRO A 309 26.33 0.10 -7.14
N GLU A 310 26.83 0.03 -8.37
CA GLU A 310 27.84 -0.95 -8.78
C GLU A 310 29.21 -0.68 -8.12
N VAL A 311 29.53 0.59 -7.89
CA VAL A 311 30.78 1.02 -7.27
C VAL A 311 30.49 1.89 -6.06
N SER A 312 31.07 1.53 -4.91
CA SER A 312 31.00 2.35 -3.69
C SER A 312 32.24 2.19 -2.82
N THR A 313 32.64 3.29 -2.18
CA THR A 313 33.65 3.26 -1.11
C THR A 313 33.08 2.70 0.20
N ARG A 314 31.75 2.55 0.32
CA ARG A 314 31.09 2.03 1.52
C ARG A 314 31.02 0.50 1.48
N PRO A 315 31.60 -0.21 2.47
CA PRO A 315 31.50 -1.67 2.55
C PRO A 315 30.07 -2.20 2.59
N GLN A 316 29.14 -1.44 3.21
CA GLN A 316 27.73 -1.79 3.31
C GLN A 316 27.04 -1.82 1.94
N VAL A 317 27.34 -0.84 1.08
CA VAL A 317 26.80 -0.80 -0.30
C VAL A 317 27.37 -1.96 -1.12
N ASN A 318 28.68 -2.25 -0.98
CA ASN A 318 29.30 -3.38 -1.67
C ASN A 318 28.70 -4.73 -1.22
N ALA A 319 28.32 -4.86 0.05
CA ALA A 319 27.61 -6.04 0.56
C ALA A 319 26.18 -6.12 0.02
N ALA A 320 25.43 -5.01 0.04
CA ALA A 320 24.09 -4.94 -0.53
C ALA A 320 24.10 -5.26 -2.04
N ARG A 321 25.14 -4.82 -2.76
CA ARG A 321 25.31 -5.10 -4.19
C ARG A 321 25.48 -6.58 -4.48
N ARG A 322 26.34 -7.27 -3.72
CA ARG A 322 26.50 -8.73 -3.85
C ARG A 322 25.18 -9.47 -3.62
N ALA A 323 24.45 -9.12 -2.57
CA ALA A 323 23.14 -9.71 -2.28
C ALA A 323 22.10 -9.39 -3.37
N TYR A 324 22.15 -8.21 -3.97
CA TYR A 324 21.33 -7.83 -5.11
C TYR A 324 21.65 -8.69 -6.35
N ASP A 325 22.93 -8.85 -6.70
CA ASP A 325 23.36 -9.64 -7.87
C ASP A 325 22.97 -11.12 -7.73
N GLU A 326 23.00 -11.68 -6.51
CA GLU A 326 22.50 -13.04 -6.22
C GLU A 326 20.98 -13.15 -6.44
N LYS A 327 20.20 -12.21 -5.90
CA LYS A 327 18.74 -12.22 -6.04
C LYS A 327 18.27 -11.97 -7.47
N ARG A 328 19.02 -11.17 -8.23
CA ARG A 328 18.73 -10.90 -9.64
C ARG A 328 18.71 -12.16 -10.51
N GLN A 329 19.45 -13.19 -10.12
CA GLN A 329 19.42 -14.50 -10.80
C GLN A 329 18.08 -15.23 -10.66
N MET A 330 17.22 -14.80 -9.73
CA MET A 330 15.89 -15.37 -9.53
C MET A 330 14.87 -14.86 -10.56
N GLN A 331 15.18 -13.80 -11.31
CA GLN A 331 14.27 -13.27 -12.33
C GLN A 331 14.10 -14.26 -13.47
N ASN A 332 12.84 -14.57 -13.80
CA ASN A 332 12.53 -15.15 -15.11
C ASN A 332 12.35 -13.99 -16.10
N ILE A 333 13.28 -13.80 -17.03
CA ILE A 333 13.23 -12.73 -18.04
C ILE A 333 12.53 -13.16 -19.34
N GLY A 334 11.89 -14.33 -19.32
CA GLY A 334 11.24 -14.99 -20.45
C GLY A 334 11.97 -16.31 -20.75
N ASP A 335 11.20 -17.37 -20.98
CA ASP A 335 11.69 -18.62 -21.56
C ASP A 335 11.98 -18.46 -23.07
#